data_AF-A0A167J0X6-F1
#
_entry.id   AF-A0A167J0X6-F1
#
_cell.length_a   1.000
_cell.length_b   1.000
_cell.length_c   1.000
_cell.angle_alpha   90.00
_cell.angle_beta   90.00
_cell.angle_gamma   90.00
#
_symmetry.space_group_name_H-M   'P 1'
#
loop_
_entity.id
_entity.type
_entity.pdbx_description
1 polymer ?
#
loop_
_entity_poly.entity_id
_entity_poly.type
_entity_poly.pdbx_seq_one_letter_code
_entity_poly.pdbx_strand_id
1 'polypeptide(L)' 'MIESAEAFAVANDCEKALVETTSWQARPFYERNGYELLATLEGRRRGHASHYLAKTLLPTDATP' A
#
# COMPACT_ATOMS: atom_id res chain seq x y z
N MET A 1 13.77 1.69 -2.99
CA MET A 1 12.87 2.87 -3.12
C MET A 1 11.65 2.75 -2.21
N ILE A 2 10.93 1.62 -2.17
CA ILE A 2 9.83 1.43 -1.19
C ILE A 2 10.36 1.38 0.25
N GLU A 3 11.41 0.62 0.52
CA GLU A 3 11.99 0.50 1.87
C GLU A 3 12.44 1.84 2.46
N SER A 4 12.97 2.74 1.63
CA SER A 4 13.35 4.09 2.06
C SER A 4 12.13 4.96 2.40
N ALA A 5 11.01 4.78 1.67
CA ALA A 5 9.76 5.47 1.97
C ALA A 5 9.11 4.90 3.24
N GLU A 6 9.17 3.59 3.44
CA GLU A 6 8.72 2.92 4.67
C GLU A 6 9.54 3.39 5.88
N ALA A 7 10.87 3.43 5.77
CA ALA A 7 11.75 3.93 6.83
C ALA A 7 11.46 5.40 7.17
N PHE A 8 11.20 6.24 6.16
CA PHE A 8 10.80 7.63 6.39
C PHE A 8 9.44 7.71 7.11
N ALA A 9 8.46 6.91 6.69
CA ALA A 9 7.15 6.86 7.32
C ALA A 9 7.25 6.42 8.79
N VAL A 10 8.02 5.37 9.09
CA VAL A 10 8.30 4.92 10.46
C VAL A 10 8.99 6.02 11.28
N ALA A 11 9.96 6.74 10.70
CA ALA A 11 10.63 7.85 11.37
C ALA A 11 9.71 9.05 11.66
N ASN A 12 8.55 9.13 11.03
CA ASN A 12 7.53 10.16 11.23
C ASN A 12 6.28 9.60 11.96
N ASP A 13 6.43 8.53 12.74
CA ASP A 13 5.34 7.89 13.52
C ASP A 13 4.13 7.46 12.66
N CYS A 14 4.36 7.17 11.37
CA CYS A 14 3.30 6.65 10.51
C CYS A 14 3.14 5.15 10.72
N GLU A 15 1.93 4.73 11.08
CA GLU A 15 1.63 3.32 11.39
C GLU A 15 1.37 2.47 10.14
N LYS A 16 0.91 3.10 9.06
CA LYS A 16 0.44 2.41 7.85
C LYS A 16 0.91 3.12 6.58
N ALA A 17 1.27 2.34 5.57
CA ALA A 17 1.49 2.81 4.20
C ALA A 17 0.31 2.37 3.32
N LEU A 18 -0.24 3.30 2.54
CA LEU A 18 -1.27 3.04 1.53
C LEU A 18 -0.71 3.36 0.15
N VAL A 19 -0.92 2.47 -0.81
CA VAL A 19 -0.54 2.68 -2.21
C VAL A 19 -1.72 2.43 -3.12
N GLU A 20 -1.97 3.37 -4.03
CA GLU A 20 -2.87 3.16 -5.17
C GLU A 20 -2.01 2.79 -6.39
N THR A 21 -2.29 1.65 -7.00
CA THR A 21 -1.66 1.23 -8.26
C THR A 21 -2.70 0.85 -9.29
N THR A 22 -2.39 0.95 -10.58
CA THR A 22 -3.35 0.59 -11.64
C THR A 22 -3.25 -0.89 -11.98
N SER A 23 -4.33 -1.51 -12.44
CA SER A 23 -4.41 -2.95 -12.71
C SER A 23 -3.43 -3.47 -13.75
N TRP A 24 -2.88 -2.59 -14.58
CA TRP A 24 -1.88 -2.95 -15.57
C TRP A 24 -0.45 -2.98 -15.00
N GLN A 25 -0.18 -2.37 -13.85
CA GLN A 25 1.16 -2.34 -13.28
C GLN A 25 1.18 -2.67 -11.78
N ALA A 26 2.19 -3.46 -11.40
CA ALA A 26 2.77 -3.57 -10.06
C ALA A 26 1.99 -4.27 -8.92
N ARG A 27 0.77 -4.78 -9.10
CA ARG A 27 0.11 -5.58 -8.03
C ARG A 27 1.00 -6.72 -7.47
N PRO A 28 1.63 -7.59 -8.30
CA PRO A 28 2.49 -8.66 -7.79
C PRO A 28 3.77 -8.15 -7.11
N PHE A 29 4.19 -6.92 -7.41
CA PHE A 29 5.37 -6.32 -6.81
C PHE A 29 5.09 -5.88 -5.38
N TYR A 30 3.96 -5.21 -5.13
CA TYR A 30 3.56 -4.79 -3.79
C TYR A 30 3.22 -5.99 -2.89
N GLU A 31 2.51 -7.00 -3.42
CA GLU A 31 2.22 -8.25 -2.68
C GLU A 31 3.51 -8.93 -2.19
N ARG A 32 4.57 -8.97 -3.02
CA ARG A 32 5.88 -9.53 -2.61
C ARG A 32 6.60 -8.71 -1.54
N ASN A 33 6.29 -7.41 -1.43
CA ASN A 33 6.85 -6.51 -0.40
C ASN A 33 6.01 -6.51 0.90
N GLY A 34 5.01 -7.38 1.02
CA GLY A 34 4.16 -7.51 2.20
C GLY A 34 2.99 -6.54 2.27
N TYR A 35 2.62 -5.93 1.14
CA TYR A 35 1.39 -5.15 1.05
C TYR A 35 0.19 -6.06 0.77
N GLU A 36 -0.90 -5.81 1.46
CA GLU A 36 -2.17 -6.53 1.31
C GLU A 36 -3.15 -5.71 0.48
N LEU A 37 -3.87 -6.37 -0.42
CA LEU A 37 -4.92 -5.73 -1.22
C LEU A 37 -6.12 -5.41 -0.33
N LEU A 38 -6.40 -4.12 -0.15
CA LEU A 38 -7.58 -3.65 0.58
C LEU A 38 -8.82 -3.57 -0.31
N ALA A 39 -8.67 -2.99 -1.49
CA ALA A 39 -9.78 -2.74 -2.39
C ALA A 39 -9.33 -2.69 -3.84
N THR A 40 -10.24 -3.06 -4.74
CA THR A 40 -10.08 -2.82 -6.17
C THR A 40 -11.25 -1.96 -6.65
N LEU A 41 -10.92 -0.79 -7.19
CA LEU A 41 -11.88 0.09 -7.82
C LEU A 41 -11.88 -0.19 -9.32
N GLU A 42 -12.92 -0.88 -9.77
CA GLU A 42 -13.15 -1.17 -11.18
C GLU A 42 -13.90 0.00 -11.85
N GLY A 43 -13.69 0.19 -13.16
CA GLY A 43 -14.47 1.16 -13.95
C GLY A 43 -13.90 2.58 -14.01
N ARG A 44 -12.58 2.77 -13.81
CA ARG A 44 -11.94 4.06 -14.13
C ARG A 44 -12.05 4.33 -15.64
N ARG A 45 -12.24 5.60 -16.03
CA ARG A 45 -12.40 6.01 -17.44
C ARG A 45 -11.33 5.31 -18.31
N ARG A 46 -11.77 4.60 -19.36
CA ARG A 46 -10.99 3.74 -20.28
C ARG A 46 -10.78 2.27 -19.86
N GLY A 47 -11.53 1.76 -18.88
CA GLY A 47 -11.53 0.31 -18.56
C GLY A 47 -10.35 -0.14 -17.69
N HIS A 48 -9.69 0.80 -17.02
CA HIS A 48 -8.65 0.50 -16.04
C HIS A 48 -9.28 0.26 -14.65
N ALA A 49 -8.64 -0.56 -13.84
CA ALA A 49 -8.95 -0.69 -12.42
C ALA A 49 -7.81 -0.09 -11.58
N SER A 50 -8.13 0.44 -10.41
CA SER A 50 -7.15 0.85 -9.40
C SER A 50 -7.18 -0.16 -8.26
N HIS A 51 -6.02 -0.68 -7.86
CA HIS A 51 -5.84 -1.49 -6.67
C HIS A 51 -5.29 -0.61 -5.55
N TYR A 52 -5.94 -0.67 -4.39
CA TYR A 52 -5.48 -0.07 -3.14
C TYR A 52 -4.83 -1.17 -2.32
N LEU A 53 -3.53 -1.05 -2.06
CA LEU A 53 -2.82 -1.95 -1.17
C LEU A 53 -2.32 -1.20 0.06
N ALA A 54 -2.33 -1.86 1.21
CA ALA A 54 -1.79 -1.30 2.43
C ALA A 54 -0.80 -2.24 3.11
N LYS A 55 0.12 -1.64 3.86
CA LYS A 55 1.07 -2.36 4.71
C LYS A 55 1.13 -1.67 6.05
N THR A 56 1.06 -2.47 7.10
CA THR A 56 1.27 -2.02 8.48
C THR A 56 2.77 -1.94 8.72
N LEU A 57 3.29 -0.75 9.04
CA LEU A 57 4.72 -0.48 9.21
C LEU A 57 5.15 -0.59 10.67
N LEU A 58 4.27 -0.23 11.59
CA LEU A 58 4.45 -0.38 13.02
C LEU A 58 3.46 -1.44 13.51
N PRO A 59 3.88 -2.45 14.30
CA PRO A 59 2.93 -3.30 14.99
C PRO A 59 2.04 -2.38 15.84
N THR A 60 0.72 -2.46 15.66
CA THR A 60 -0.25 -1.74 16.48
C THR A 60 -0.13 -2.22 17.92
N ASP A 61 0.81 -1.63 18.66
CA ASP A 61 0.95 -1.68 20.11
C ASP A 61 0.99 -0.21 20.59
N ALA A 62 -0.03 0.54 20.18
CA ALA A 62 -0.38 1.81 20.80
C ALA A 62 -1.58 1.51 21.72
N THR A 63 -1.26 1.43 23.00
CA THR A 63 -2.12 1.23 24.17
C THR A 63 -3.46 1.98 24.10
N PRO A 64 -4.58 1.40 24.60
CA PRO A 64 -5.91 2.02 24.63
C PRO A 64 -6.02 3.29 25.48
#